data_AF-A0A7W0NU84-F1
#
_entry.id   AF-A0A7W0NU84-F1
#
_cell.length_a   1.000
_cell.length_b   1.000
_cell.length_c   1.000
_cell.angle_alpha   90.00
_cell.angle_beta   90.00
_cell.angle_gamma   90.00
#
_symmetry.space_group_name_H-M   'P 1'
#
loop_
_entity.id
_entity.type
_entity.pdbx_description
1 polymer ?
#
loop_
_entity_poly.entity_id
_entity_poly.type
_entity_poly.pdbx_seq_one_letter_code
_entity_poly.pdbx_strand_id
1 'polypeptide(L)'
;MLTHAMRAPTATFLIVMTVLATAHVFASHDVPITTPIESADNGPMAIAAAIRQGEADAKRDIKAGKFRILLLDIVWQDERSAPVHDPDTGFVFYSVPACEATECFLAAVDAYNDAMKKWHADHK
;
A
#
# COMPACT_ATOMS: atom_id res chain seq x y z
N MET A 1 -64.71 -37.80 -26.58
CA MET A 1 -64.00 -38.73 -25.67
C MET A 1 -62.80 -37.99 -25.11
N LEU A 2 -62.70 -37.96 -23.78
CA LEU A 2 -61.64 -37.35 -22.99
C LEU A 2 -60.26 -37.97 -23.31
N THR A 3 -59.18 -37.17 -23.27
CA THR A 3 -58.14 -37.33 -22.24
C THR A 3 -57.25 -36.09 -22.15
N HIS A 4 -57.14 -35.55 -20.93
CA HIS A 4 -56.15 -34.58 -20.48
C HIS A 4 -54.73 -35.14 -20.60
N ALA A 5 -53.76 -34.27 -20.89
CA ALA A 5 -52.41 -34.39 -20.34
C ALA A 5 -51.81 -32.99 -20.13
N MET A 6 -51.86 -32.52 -18.89
CA MET A 6 -50.99 -31.48 -18.37
C MET A 6 -49.53 -31.92 -18.50
N ARG A 7 -48.64 -31.05 -18.99
CA ARG A 7 -47.21 -31.14 -18.68
C ARG A 7 -46.67 -29.76 -18.32
N ALA A 8 -46.11 -29.71 -17.12
CA ALA A 8 -45.55 -28.58 -16.41
C ALA A 8 -44.31 -28.00 -17.11
N PRO A 9 -43.96 -26.73 -16.85
CA PRO A 9 -42.77 -26.08 -17.40
C PRO A 9 -41.49 -26.69 -16.80
N THR A 10 -40.64 -27.24 -17.66
CA THR A 10 -39.30 -27.67 -17.29
C THR A 10 -38.44 -26.42 -17.05
N ALA A 11 -38.24 -26.10 -15.77
CA ALA A 11 -37.34 -25.05 -15.34
C ALA A 11 -35.90 -25.42 -15.70
N THR A 12 -35.37 -24.78 -16.76
CA THR A 12 -33.95 -24.84 -17.11
C THR A 12 -33.16 -24.06 -16.07
N PHE A 13 -32.58 -24.76 -15.10
CA PHE A 13 -31.62 -24.19 -14.14
C PHE A 13 -30.33 -23.81 -14.88
N LEU A 14 -30.11 -22.50 -15.06
CA LEU A 14 -28.86 -21.94 -15.56
C LEU A 14 -27.87 -21.89 -14.39
N ILE A 15 -26.90 -22.81 -14.35
CA ILE A 15 -25.81 -22.77 -13.37
C ILE A 15 -24.77 -21.77 -13.91
N VAL A 16 -24.79 -20.55 -13.39
CA VAL A 16 -23.72 -19.57 -13.58
C VAL A 16 -22.55 -19.99 -12.68
N MET A 17 -21.56 -20.69 -13.25
CA MET A 17 -20.27 -20.90 -12.59
C MET A 17 -19.49 -19.57 -12.61
N THR A 18 -19.64 -18.78 -11.54
CA THR A 18 -18.76 -17.65 -11.28
C THR A 18 -17.41 -18.21 -10.79
N VAL A 19 -16.47 -18.41 -11.72
CA VAL A 19 -15.06 -18.66 -11.36
C VAL A 19 -14.51 -17.35 -10.83
N LEU A 20 -14.49 -17.21 -9.50
CA LEU A 20 -13.80 -16.11 -8.83
C LEU A 20 -12.30 -16.38 -8.96
N ALA A 21 -11.70 -15.91 -10.04
CA ALA A 21 -10.24 -15.89 -10.20
C ALA A 21 -9.69 -14.88 -9.19
N THR A 22 -9.35 -15.32 -7.99
CA THR A 22 -8.52 -14.57 -7.05
C THR A 22 -7.10 -14.52 -7.62
N ALA A 23 -6.88 -13.57 -8.53
CA ALA A 23 -5.55 -13.15 -8.92
C ALA A 23 -4.85 -12.64 -7.67
N HIS A 24 -3.98 -13.48 -7.09
CA HIS A 24 -3.01 -13.03 -6.10
C HIS A 24 -2.01 -12.17 -6.86
N VAL A 25 -2.29 -10.87 -6.93
CA VAL A 25 -1.31 -9.87 -7.34
C VAL A 25 -0.26 -9.88 -6.24
N PHE A 26 0.84 -10.58 -6.48
CA PHE A 26 2.09 -10.32 -5.79
C PHE A 26 2.52 -8.90 -6.19
N ALA A 27 2.01 -7.90 -5.46
CA ALA A 27 2.48 -6.54 -5.62
C ALA A 27 3.99 -6.57 -5.28
N SER A 28 4.83 -6.19 -6.24
CA SER A 28 6.20 -5.79 -5.95
C SER A 28 6.12 -4.81 -4.77
N HIS A 29 6.87 -5.08 -3.71
CA HIS A 29 6.93 -4.19 -2.56
C HIS A 29 7.71 -2.93 -2.95
N ASP A 30 7.21 -2.11 -3.87
CA ASP A 30 7.85 -0.85 -4.20
C ASP A 30 7.73 0.08 -2.99
N VAL A 31 8.87 0.40 -2.39
CA VAL A 31 8.96 1.38 -1.31
C VAL A 31 8.45 2.70 -1.88
N PRO A 32 7.43 3.34 -1.26
CA PRO A 32 6.70 4.43 -1.91
C PRO A 32 7.47 5.75 -1.96
N ILE A 33 8.65 5.83 -1.36
CA ILE A 33 9.51 7.00 -1.42
C ILE A 33 10.57 6.83 -2.50
N THR A 34 10.80 7.88 -3.29
CA THR A 34 11.79 7.88 -4.37
C THR A 34 13.15 8.43 -3.94
N THR A 35 13.24 9.01 -2.74
CA THR A 35 14.51 9.44 -2.16
C THR A 35 15.43 8.23 -2.02
N PRO A 36 16.67 8.28 -2.52
CA PRO A 36 17.59 7.16 -2.42
C PRO A 36 17.98 6.94 -0.96
N ILE A 37 18.13 5.66 -0.57
CA ILE A 37 18.55 5.25 0.78
C ILE A 37 19.95 5.82 1.07
N GLU A 38 20.85 5.67 0.11
CA GLU A 38 22.18 6.28 0.12
C GLU A 38 22.18 7.60 -0.66
N SER A 39 22.66 8.67 -0.05
CA SER A 39 22.94 9.94 -0.72
C SER A 39 24.36 10.41 -0.47
N ALA A 40 25.05 10.80 -1.54
CA ALA A 40 26.37 11.43 -1.47
C ALA A 40 26.30 12.88 -0.93
N ASP A 41 25.12 13.49 -0.90
CA ASP A 41 24.88 14.84 -0.38
C ASP A 41 23.83 14.81 0.75
N ASN A 42 24.25 15.23 1.94
CA ASN A 42 23.39 15.43 3.12
C ASN A 42 23.46 16.88 3.62
N GLY A 43 23.75 17.83 2.73
CA GLY A 43 23.67 19.24 3.04
C GLY A 43 22.24 19.69 3.36
N PRO A 44 22.06 20.83 4.04
CA PRO A 44 20.73 21.32 4.44
C PRO A 44 19.74 21.48 3.28
N MET A 45 20.22 21.85 2.09
CA MET A 45 19.38 21.98 0.89
C MET A 45 18.90 20.62 0.36
N ALA A 46 19.75 19.60 0.40
CA ALA A 46 19.42 18.24 0.00
C ALA A 46 18.38 17.64 0.94
N ILE A 47 18.56 17.80 2.25
CA ILE A 47 17.59 17.39 3.27
C ILE A 47 16.24 18.09 3.06
N ALA A 48 16.23 19.41 2.83
CA ALA A 48 14.99 20.14 2.56
C ALA A 48 14.30 19.67 1.26
N ALA A 49 15.06 19.25 0.25
CA ALA A 49 14.49 18.65 -0.96
C ALA A 49 13.90 17.25 -0.68
N ALA A 50 14.58 16.44 0.12
CA ALA A 50 14.13 15.12 0.52
C ALA A 50 12.83 15.16 1.35
N ILE A 51 12.71 16.13 2.27
CA ILE A 51 11.47 16.39 3.01
C ILE A 51 10.31 16.69 2.05
N ARG A 52 10.50 17.64 1.11
CA ARG A 52 9.48 17.97 0.10
C ARG A 52 9.09 16.76 -0.74
N GLN A 53 10.06 15.89 -1.06
CA GLN A 53 9.82 14.67 -1.80
C GLN A 53 8.99 13.67 -0.98
N GLY A 54 9.34 13.43 0.28
CA GLY A 54 8.58 12.57 1.19
C GLY A 54 7.12 13.00 1.34
N GLU A 55 6.86 14.29 1.50
CA GLU A 55 5.50 14.84 1.53
C GLU A 55 4.74 14.63 0.21
N ALA A 56 5.41 14.83 -0.93
CA ALA A 56 4.81 14.63 -2.25
C ALA A 56 4.45 13.17 -2.50
N ASP A 57 5.32 12.25 -2.08
CA ASP A 57 5.10 10.81 -2.14
C ASP A 57 3.92 10.40 -1.25
N ALA A 58 3.81 10.95 -0.03
CA ALA A 58 2.66 10.70 0.84
C ALA A 58 1.35 11.20 0.22
N LYS A 59 1.34 12.42 -0.33
CA LYS A 59 0.16 12.98 -1.01
C LYS A 59 -0.29 12.12 -2.19
N ARG A 60 0.66 11.57 -2.96
CA ARG A 60 0.37 10.65 -4.06
C ARG A 60 -0.32 9.38 -3.54
N ASP A 61 0.21 8.79 -2.48
CA ASP A 61 -0.34 7.56 -1.92
C ASP A 61 -1.71 7.78 -1.27
N ILE A 62 -1.91 8.88 -0.53
CA ILE A 62 -3.21 9.28 0.02
C ILE A 62 -4.25 9.42 -1.11
N LYS A 63 -3.90 10.13 -2.19
CA LYS A 63 -4.80 10.28 -3.36
C LYS A 63 -5.13 8.95 -4.02
N ALA A 64 -4.23 7.97 -3.94
CA ALA A 64 -4.43 6.62 -4.45
C ALA A 64 -5.15 5.69 -3.45
N GLY A 65 -5.54 6.17 -2.26
CA GLY A 65 -6.16 5.36 -1.21
C GLY A 65 -5.21 4.37 -0.55
N LYS A 66 -3.90 4.62 -0.63
CA LYS A 66 -2.84 3.76 -0.06
C LYS A 66 -2.38 4.35 1.26
N PHE A 67 -2.91 3.86 2.37
CA PHE A 67 -2.54 4.33 3.71
C PHE A 67 -1.41 3.46 4.25
N ARG A 68 -0.20 4.03 4.31
CA ARG A 68 1.01 3.28 4.65
C ARG A 68 1.84 4.05 5.65
N ILE A 69 2.54 3.33 6.52
CA ILE A 69 3.56 3.87 7.41
C ILE A 69 4.86 3.12 7.13
N LEU A 70 5.95 3.86 6.96
CA LEU A 70 7.27 3.30 6.71
C LEU A 70 7.97 3.07 8.05
N LEU A 71 8.33 1.83 8.32
CA LEU A 71 9.09 1.42 9.50
C LEU A 71 10.55 1.23 9.09
N LEU A 72 11.45 2.00 9.70
CA LEU A 72 12.88 1.82 9.52
C LEU A 72 13.29 0.50 10.18
N ASP A 73 13.87 -0.41 9.41
CA ASP A 73 14.23 -1.75 9.86
C ASP A 73 15.61 -2.16 9.32
N ILE A 74 16.28 -3.07 10.02
CA ILE A 74 17.62 -3.57 9.67
C ILE A 74 17.52 -4.80 8.73
N VAL A 75 16.31 -5.24 8.38
CA VAL A 75 16.13 -6.38 7.47
C VAL A 75 16.77 -6.15 6.10
N TRP A 76 17.50 -7.17 5.66
CA TRP A 76 18.07 -7.27 4.32
C TRP A 76 16.96 -7.21 3.26
N GLN A 77 17.23 -6.68 2.07
CA GLN A 77 16.22 -6.43 1.03
C GLN A 77 15.43 -7.69 0.60
N ASP A 78 16.03 -8.86 0.77
CA ASP A 78 15.52 -10.20 0.54
C ASP A 78 14.64 -10.74 1.70
N GLU A 79 14.71 -10.14 2.88
CA GLU A 79 13.89 -10.44 4.06
C GLU A 79 12.84 -9.37 4.36
N ARG A 80 12.34 -8.68 3.31
CA ARG A 80 11.21 -7.76 3.48
C ARG A 80 10.06 -8.49 4.14
N SER A 81 9.86 -8.20 5.43
CA SER A 81 8.74 -8.71 6.20
C SER A 81 7.45 -8.32 5.48
N ALA A 82 6.52 -9.28 5.42
CA ALA A 82 5.21 -9.01 4.85
C ALA A 82 4.60 -7.75 5.50
N PRO A 83 3.97 -6.85 4.73
CA PRO A 83 3.40 -5.65 5.30
C PRO A 83 2.40 -5.99 6.41
N VAL A 84 2.51 -5.32 7.56
CA VAL A 84 1.65 -5.57 8.72
C VAL A 84 0.47 -4.61 8.68
N HIS A 85 -0.75 -5.12 8.73
CA HIS A 85 -1.95 -4.29 8.70
C HIS A 85 -2.40 -3.93 10.12
N ASP A 86 -2.63 -2.65 10.38
CA ASP A 86 -3.27 -2.16 11.60
C ASP A 86 -4.80 -2.15 11.41
N PRO A 87 -5.56 -2.99 12.11
CA PRO A 87 -7.01 -3.01 11.97
C PRO A 87 -7.70 -1.75 12.49
N ASP A 88 -7.09 -1.03 13.44
CA ASP A 88 -7.71 0.14 14.09
C ASP A 88 -7.52 1.41 13.26
N THR A 89 -6.39 1.52 12.58
CA THR A 89 -6.05 2.68 11.74
C THR A 89 -6.26 2.45 10.25
N GLY A 90 -6.29 1.20 9.80
CA GLY A 90 -6.27 0.88 8.37
C GLY A 90 -4.92 1.16 7.71
N PHE A 91 -3.89 1.52 8.49
CA PHE A 91 -2.54 1.65 7.97
C PHE A 91 -1.94 0.28 7.67
N VAL A 92 -1.13 0.26 6.63
CA VAL A 92 -0.24 -0.85 6.32
C VAL A 92 1.19 -0.42 6.63
N PHE A 93 1.85 -1.11 7.55
CA PHE A 93 3.25 -0.89 7.88
C PHE A 93 4.16 -1.59 6.86
N TYR A 94 5.11 -0.85 6.31
CA TYR A 94 6.11 -1.35 5.37
C TYR A 94 7.50 -1.16 5.97
N SER A 95 8.24 -2.25 6.17
CA SER A 95 9.65 -2.16 6.54
C SER A 95 10.47 -1.59 5.37
N VAL A 96 11.29 -0.59 5.66
CA VAL A 96 12.26 0.01 4.74
C VAL A 96 13.66 -0.12 5.35
N PRO A 97 14.69 -0.41 4.53
CA PRO A 97 16.04 -0.63 5.03
C PRO A 97 16.62 0.65 5.65
N ALA A 98 17.26 0.49 6.81
CA ALA A 98 17.84 1.59 7.58
C ALA A 98 19.37 1.52 7.73
N CYS A 99 20.01 0.38 7.41
CA CYS A 99 21.44 0.16 7.65
C CYS A 99 22.35 1.14 6.89
N GLU A 100 21.94 1.54 5.69
CA GLU A 100 22.67 2.47 4.79
C GLU A 100 21.93 3.82 4.66
N ALA A 101 20.86 4.03 5.43
CA ALA A 101 20.02 5.21 5.30
C ALA A 101 20.79 6.48 5.69
N THR A 102 20.83 7.45 4.77
CA THR A 102 21.39 8.77 5.08
C THR A 102 20.35 9.72 5.66
N GLU A 103 20.81 10.86 6.18
CA GLU A 103 19.94 11.90 6.75
C GLU A 103 18.85 12.36 5.77
N CYS A 104 19.17 12.48 4.47
CA CYS A 104 18.18 12.78 3.44
C CYS A 104 17.07 11.71 3.37
N PHE A 105 17.41 10.42 3.39
CA PHE A 105 16.42 9.35 3.35
C PHE A 105 15.55 9.36 4.60
N LEU A 106 16.17 9.46 5.78
CA LEU A 106 15.46 9.53 7.07
C LEU A 106 14.48 10.71 7.10
N ALA A 107 14.91 11.89 6.66
CA ALA A 107 14.07 13.07 6.59
C ALA A 107 12.88 12.91 5.62
N ALA A 108 13.06 12.20 4.51
CA ALA A 108 11.97 11.89 3.59
C ALA A 108 10.97 10.89 4.20
N VAL A 109 11.46 9.87 4.92
CA VAL A 109 10.63 8.88 5.63
C VAL A 109 9.78 9.56 6.70
N ASP A 110 10.39 10.42 7.52
CA ASP A 110 9.70 11.15 8.58
C ASP A 110 8.62 12.07 7.99
N ALA A 111 8.96 12.86 6.97
CA ALA A 111 8.02 13.74 6.29
C ALA A 111 6.84 12.97 5.65
N TYR A 112 7.11 11.81 5.06
CA TYR A 112 6.07 10.93 4.51
C TYR A 112 5.11 10.45 5.61
N ASN A 113 5.68 9.91 6.69
CA ASN A 113 4.91 9.35 7.81
C ASN A 113 4.08 10.41 8.52
N ASP A 114 4.62 11.61 8.72
CA ASP A 114 3.92 12.72 9.35
C ASP A 114 2.74 13.21 8.50
N ALA A 115 2.93 13.32 7.17
CA ALA A 115 1.85 13.67 6.26
C ALA A 115 0.71 12.63 6.29
N MET A 116 1.05 11.33 6.32
CA MET A 116 0.08 10.23 6.45
C MET A 116 -0.70 10.30 7.76
N LYS A 117 0.00 10.41 8.89
CA LYS A 117 -0.61 10.51 10.22
C LYS A 117 -1.50 11.75 10.33
N LYS A 118 -1.03 12.89 9.82
CA LYS A 118 -1.80 14.14 9.82
C LYS A 118 -3.08 14.00 9.01
N TRP A 119 -3.00 13.48 7.78
CA TRP A 119 -4.18 13.28 6.96
C TRP A 119 -5.20 12.37 7.67
N HIS A 120 -4.74 11.26 8.23
CA HIS A 120 -5.58 10.31 8.95
C HIS A 120 -6.22 10.95 10.19
N ALA A 121 -5.50 11.79 10.95
CA ALA A 121 -6.06 12.53 12.08
C ALA A 121 -7.11 13.56 11.66
N ASP A 122 -6.94 14.19 10.49
CA ASP A 122 -7.86 15.22 9.97
C ASP A 122 -9.13 14.62 9.31
N HIS A 123 -9.15 13.32 8.99
CA HIS A 123 -10.22 12.66 8.22
C HIS A 123 -10.86 11.44 8.92
N LYS A 124 -10.49 11.18 10.18
CA LYS A 124 -11.21 10.27 11.08
C LYS A 124 -12.25 11.03 11.89
#